data_AF-A7T0L2-F1
#
_entry.id   AF-A7T0L2-F1
#
_cell.length_a   1.000
_cell.length_b   1.000
_cell.length_c   1.000
_cell.angle_alpha   90.00
_cell.angle_beta   90.00
_cell.angle_gamma   90.00
#
_symmetry.space_group_name_H-M   'P 1'
#
loop_
_entity.id
_entity.type
_entity.pdbx_description
1 polymer ?
#
loop_
_entity_poly.entity_id
_entity_poly.type
_entity_poly.pdbx_seq_one_letter_code
_entity_poly.pdbx_strand_id
1 'polypeptide(L)'
;MSKNKDCPIRLGLYNLVGEISDVGTTKPIAEPTEMLWEAGIKLIADGSTHCGTAGLVDPYLDTEMTKILSFPPPPSNGLVLHTPENLYKIVRYYHERNIQVATHAHGDRTCQEVVDAYEKVMKDCKTPTDVRHRIEHCGLMTPEQIARAAKLNIAMSFFVDHLYYYATSYTNDILGPERTNRWTPISVATEHGAKWTIHQDHPTYPGHARPFANIKTAVTRTQRDDPKTVYGEEYKATLNEA
;
A
#
# COMPACT_ATOMS: atom_id res chain seq x y z
N MET A 1 19.90 -18.03 -2.64
CA MET A 1 19.38 -18.25 -1.27
C MET A 1 18.08 -19.05 -1.29
N SER A 2 17.11 -18.71 -2.15
CA SER A 2 15.77 -19.32 -2.15
C SER A 2 15.66 -20.80 -2.56
N LYS A 3 16.63 -21.35 -3.32
CA LYS A 3 16.69 -22.79 -3.65
C LYS A 3 17.41 -23.63 -2.58
N ASN A 4 17.98 -23.00 -1.55
CA ASN A 4 18.55 -23.72 -0.42
C ASN A 4 17.42 -24.21 0.48
N LYS A 5 17.29 -25.52 0.69
CA LYS A 5 16.28 -26.11 1.58
C LYS A 5 16.47 -25.69 3.04
N ASP A 6 17.68 -25.28 3.41
CA ASP A 6 18.00 -24.78 4.75
C ASP A 6 17.74 -23.27 4.89
N CYS A 7 17.21 -22.60 3.86
CA CYS A 7 16.80 -21.21 3.97
C CYS A 7 15.67 -21.10 5.00
N PRO A 8 15.82 -20.32 6.08
CA PRO A 8 14.77 -20.20 7.09
C PRO A 8 13.61 -19.29 6.63
N ILE A 9 13.73 -18.68 5.45
CA ILE A 9 12.79 -17.68 4.93
C ILE A 9 12.12 -18.22 3.66
N ARG A 10 10.79 -18.15 3.67
CA ARG A 10 9.93 -18.42 2.51
C ARG A 10 9.80 -17.14 1.66
N LEU A 11 9.91 -17.27 0.35
CA LEU A 11 9.95 -16.15 -0.58
C LEU A 11 8.83 -16.26 -1.62
N GLY A 12 7.87 -15.35 -1.56
CA GLY A 12 6.89 -15.13 -2.61
C GLY A 12 7.33 -14.00 -3.52
N LEU A 13 7.49 -14.28 -4.81
CA LEU A 13 7.91 -13.29 -5.81
C LEU A 13 6.69 -12.64 -6.45
N TYR A 14 6.73 -11.33 -6.62
CA TYR A 14 5.77 -10.57 -7.41
C TYR A 14 6.47 -9.97 -8.61
N ASN A 15 6.04 -10.34 -9.82
CA ASN A 15 6.58 -9.76 -11.04
C ASN A 15 6.06 -8.34 -11.24
N LEU A 16 6.96 -7.40 -11.50
CA LEU A 16 6.57 -6.00 -11.68
C LEU A 16 5.80 -5.79 -12.99
N VAL A 17 4.72 -5.02 -12.91
CA VAL A 17 3.93 -4.49 -14.02
C VAL A 17 3.82 -2.98 -13.75
N GLY A 18 4.58 -2.18 -14.48
CA GLY A 18 4.62 -0.71 -14.32
C GLY A 18 3.66 0.00 -15.25
N GLU A 19 3.31 -0.60 -16.39
CA GLU A 19 2.39 -0.06 -17.39
C GLU A 19 1.60 -1.16 -18.12
N ILE A 20 0.60 -0.75 -18.91
CA ILE A 20 -0.26 -1.69 -19.65
C ILE A 20 0.55 -2.53 -20.67
N SER A 21 1.65 -1.99 -21.21
CA SER A 21 2.57 -2.69 -22.13
C SER A 21 3.26 -3.89 -21.48
N ASP A 22 3.39 -3.90 -20.15
CA ASP A 22 4.02 -5.00 -19.41
C ASP A 22 3.07 -6.19 -19.21
N VAL A 23 1.78 -6.05 -19.51
CA VAL A 23 0.80 -7.11 -19.28
C VAL A 23 1.09 -8.31 -20.15
N GLY A 24 1.27 -9.47 -19.51
CA GLY A 24 1.56 -10.74 -20.19
C GLY A 24 2.99 -10.88 -20.71
N THR A 25 3.88 -9.91 -20.44
CA THR A 25 5.32 -10.01 -20.79
C THR A 25 6.13 -10.68 -19.68
N THR A 26 5.56 -10.78 -18.47
CA THR A 26 6.20 -11.39 -17.31
C THR A 26 6.44 -12.87 -17.53
N LYS A 27 7.63 -13.35 -17.17
CA LYS A 27 8.03 -14.75 -17.24
C LYS A 27 8.30 -15.27 -15.83
N PRO A 28 8.03 -16.55 -15.54
CA PRO A 28 8.43 -17.15 -14.27
C PRO A 28 9.92 -16.91 -14.03
N ILE A 29 10.25 -16.34 -12.87
CA ILE A 29 11.62 -16.01 -12.47
C ILE A 29 12.31 -17.26 -11.92
N ALA A 30 11.54 -18.19 -11.35
CA ALA A 30 12.07 -19.44 -10.81
C ALA A 30 11.08 -20.61 -10.91
N GLU A 31 11.63 -21.83 -10.88
CA GLU A 31 10.85 -23.04 -10.62
C GLU A 31 10.32 -23.02 -9.17
N PRO A 32 9.01 -23.21 -8.96
CA PRO A 32 8.43 -23.19 -7.62
C PRO A 32 8.93 -24.32 -6.72
N THR A 33 9.08 -24.00 -5.44
CA THR A 33 9.35 -24.91 -4.33
C THR A 33 8.48 -24.50 -3.14
N GLU A 34 8.49 -25.25 -2.04
CA GLU A 34 7.80 -24.84 -0.80
C GLU A 34 8.36 -23.52 -0.21
N MET A 35 9.63 -23.22 -0.48
CA MET A 35 10.37 -22.08 0.04
C MET A 35 10.43 -20.88 -0.93
N LEU A 36 10.04 -21.08 -2.19
CA LEU A 36 10.12 -20.07 -3.24
C LEU A 36 8.98 -20.27 -4.25
N TRP A 37 8.13 -19.28 -4.45
CA TRP A 37 7.07 -19.38 -5.45
C TRP A 37 6.77 -18.03 -6.10
N GLU A 38 6.11 -18.06 -7.26
CA GLU A 38 5.51 -16.89 -7.88
C GLU A 38 4.18 -16.59 -7.18
N ALA A 39 4.15 -15.55 -6.36
CA ALA A 39 2.98 -15.16 -5.59
C ALA A 39 1.99 -14.33 -6.42
N GLY A 40 2.47 -13.60 -7.43
CA GLY A 40 1.61 -12.80 -8.28
C GLY A 40 2.35 -11.73 -9.08
N ILE A 41 1.68 -10.60 -9.31
CA ILE A 41 2.25 -9.42 -9.93
C ILE A 41 2.16 -8.21 -9.00
N LYS A 42 3.17 -7.33 -9.07
CA LYS A 42 3.19 -6.04 -8.38
C LYS A 42 2.81 -4.97 -9.40
N LEU A 43 1.71 -4.27 -9.15
CA LEU A 43 1.26 -3.12 -9.95
C LEU A 43 1.60 -1.82 -9.23
N ILE A 44 2.03 -0.78 -9.94
CA ILE A 44 2.29 0.55 -9.36
C ILE A 44 1.20 1.53 -9.79
N ALA A 45 0.31 1.94 -8.88
CA ALA A 45 -0.81 2.84 -9.24
C ALA A 45 -0.55 4.33 -8.93
N ASP A 46 0.38 4.66 -8.03
CA ASP A 46 0.84 6.04 -7.78
C ASP A 46 2.29 6.10 -7.31
N GLY A 47 2.75 7.32 -7.01
CA GLY A 47 4.09 7.58 -6.49
C GLY A 47 4.18 7.54 -4.96
N SER A 48 5.03 8.40 -4.41
CA SER A 48 5.25 8.52 -2.96
C SER A 48 4.74 9.84 -2.45
N THR A 49 4.08 9.81 -1.29
CA THR A 49 3.68 11.02 -0.55
C THR A 49 4.88 11.90 -0.21
N HIS A 50 6.05 11.30 0.05
CA HIS A 50 7.28 12.04 0.35
C HIS A 50 7.87 12.75 -0.87
N CYS A 51 7.42 12.41 -2.08
CA CYS A 51 7.85 13.03 -3.33
C CYS A 51 6.72 13.86 -3.99
N GLY A 52 5.60 14.07 -3.31
CA GLY A 52 4.46 14.82 -3.86
C GLY A 52 3.75 14.13 -5.03
N THR A 53 3.90 12.82 -5.18
CA THR A 53 3.43 12.07 -6.36
C THR A 53 2.37 11.00 -6.05
N ALA A 54 2.10 10.67 -4.78
CA ALA A 54 0.93 9.86 -4.45
C ALA A 54 -0.36 10.60 -4.83
N GLY A 55 -1.34 9.90 -5.40
CA GLY A 55 -2.55 10.49 -5.97
C GLY A 55 -3.58 10.82 -4.91
N LEU A 56 -3.77 12.11 -4.62
CA LEU A 56 -4.63 12.61 -3.54
C LEU A 56 -5.94 13.23 -4.07
N VAL A 57 -7.00 13.18 -3.27
CA VAL A 57 -8.25 13.93 -3.50
C VAL A 57 -8.02 15.42 -3.29
N ASP A 58 -7.43 15.79 -2.16
CA ASP A 58 -7.06 17.16 -1.83
C ASP A 58 -5.57 17.42 -2.10
N PRO A 59 -5.18 18.64 -2.51
CA PRO A 59 -3.81 18.92 -2.87
C PRO A 59 -2.85 18.78 -1.68
N TYR A 60 -1.57 18.57 -1.97
CA TYR A 60 -0.49 18.74 -0.99
C TYR A 60 -0.44 20.18 -0.50
N LEU A 61 0.09 20.40 0.70
CA LEU A 61 0.35 21.75 1.20
C LEU A 61 1.43 22.47 0.36
N ASP A 62 1.24 23.76 0.12
CA ASP A 62 2.25 24.63 -0.49
C ASP A 62 3.11 25.26 0.61
N THR A 63 4.27 24.66 0.88
CA THR A 63 5.20 25.08 1.94
C THR A 63 6.61 25.20 1.39
N GLU A 64 7.49 25.88 2.12
CA GLU A 64 8.92 25.93 1.74
C GLU A 64 9.54 24.53 1.70
N MET A 65 9.10 23.60 2.56
CA MET A 65 9.57 22.23 2.53
C MET A 65 9.16 21.50 1.25
N THR A 66 7.92 21.65 0.77
CA THR A 66 7.51 20.98 -0.48
C THR A 66 8.26 21.53 -1.70
N LYS A 67 8.65 22.82 -1.67
CA LYS A 67 9.56 23.41 -2.68
C LYS A 67 10.97 22.84 -2.60
N ILE A 68 11.55 22.71 -1.40
CA ILE A 68 12.86 22.10 -1.18
C ILE A 68 12.88 20.64 -1.67
N LEU A 69 11.81 19.89 -1.38
CA LEU A 69 11.62 18.52 -1.84
C LEU A 69 11.27 18.40 -3.32
N SER A 70 11.22 19.53 -4.05
CA SER A 70 10.93 19.60 -5.48
C SER A 70 9.61 18.94 -5.86
N PHE A 71 8.57 19.17 -5.05
CA PHE A 71 7.22 18.73 -5.39
C PHE A 71 6.74 19.39 -6.69
N PRO A 72 5.79 18.77 -7.40
CA PRO A 72 5.14 19.43 -8.53
C PRO A 72 4.53 20.78 -8.11
N PRO A 73 4.48 21.78 -9.03
CA PRO A 73 3.94 23.10 -8.70
C PRO A 73 2.52 23.03 -8.11
N PRO A 74 2.25 23.76 -7.02
CA PRO A 74 0.94 23.77 -6.39
C PRO A 74 -0.09 24.57 -7.22
N PRO A 75 -1.40 24.26 -7.12
CA PRO A 75 -1.94 23.10 -6.41
C PRO A 75 -1.61 21.79 -7.12
N SER A 76 -1.15 20.79 -6.36
CA SER A 76 -0.81 19.47 -6.88
C SER A 76 -1.50 18.39 -6.08
N ASN A 77 -2.15 17.47 -6.79
CA ASN A 77 -2.81 16.28 -6.25
C ASN A 77 -1.98 15.01 -6.47
N GLY A 78 -0.71 15.14 -6.86
CA GLY A 78 0.09 14.01 -7.35
C GLY A 78 -0.56 13.33 -8.56
N LEU A 79 -0.21 12.07 -8.79
CA LEU A 79 -0.52 11.37 -10.04
C LEU A 79 -1.16 10.00 -9.75
N VAL A 80 -2.12 9.61 -10.58
CA VAL A 80 -2.52 8.20 -10.73
C VAL A 80 -1.89 7.72 -12.02
N LEU A 81 -1.07 6.67 -11.96
CA LEU A 81 -0.23 6.22 -13.08
C LEU A 81 -1.01 5.48 -14.17
N HIS A 82 -2.25 5.12 -13.88
CA HIS A 82 -3.10 4.37 -14.77
C HIS A 82 -4.46 5.05 -14.89
N THR A 83 -5.00 5.08 -16.09
CA THR A 83 -6.42 5.41 -16.26
C THR A 83 -7.28 4.28 -15.64
N PRO A 84 -8.54 4.57 -15.26
CA PRO A 84 -9.46 3.53 -14.78
C PRO A 84 -9.61 2.35 -15.75
N GLU A 85 -9.60 2.64 -17.06
CA GLU A 85 -9.65 1.63 -18.12
C GLU A 85 -8.39 0.74 -18.14
N ASN A 86 -7.20 1.32 -17.94
CA ASN A 86 -5.96 0.57 -17.87
C ASN A 86 -5.90 -0.29 -16.60
N LEU A 87 -6.26 0.27 -15.43
CA LEU A 87 -6.36 -0.52 -14.19
C LEU A 87 -7.28 -1.72 -14.37
N TYR A 88 -8.47 -1.51 -14.93
CA TYR A 88 -9.40 -2.59 -15.21
C TYR A 88 -8.79 -3.67 -16.12
N LYS A 89 -8.17 -3.28 -17.25
CA LYS A 89 -7.55 -4.22 -18.20
C LYS A 89 -6.42 -5.03 -17.57
N ILE A 90 -5.54 -4.37 -16.83
CA ILE A 90 -4.41 -5.02 -16.14
C ILE A 90 -4.94 -6.03 -15.13
N VAL A 91 -5.81 -5.59 -14.22
CA VAL A 91 -6.35 -6.45 -13.16
C VAL A 91 -7.12 -7.61 -13.76
N ARG A 92 -8.00 -7.36 -14.73
CA ARG A 92 -8.80 -8.40 -15.40
C ARG A 92 -7.93 -9.48 -16.00
N TYR A 93 -6.87 -9.11 -16.72
CA TYR A 93 -5.98 -10.07 -17.37
C TYR A 93 -5.42 -11.10 -16.38
N TYR A 94 -4.93 -10.64 -15.23
CA TYR A 94 -4.35 -11.50 -14.20
C TYR A 94 -5.40 -12.21 -13.35
N HIS A 95 -6.52 -11.56 -13.06
CA HIS A 95 -7.64 -12.15 -12.32
C HIS A 95 -8.24 -13.36 -13.06
N GLU A 96 -8.51 -13.24 -14.37
CA GLU A 96 -9.01 -14.35 -15.20
C GLU A 96 -8.04 -15.55 -15.27
N ARG A 97 -6.77 -15.33 -14.90
CA ARG A 97 -5.71 -16.35 -14.84
C ARG A 97 -5.44 -16.86 -13.42
N ASN A 98 -6.27 -16.46 -12.45
CA ASN A 98 -6.11 -16.79 -11.04
C ASN A 98 -4.76 -16.31 -10.45
N ILE A 99 -4.25 -15.17 -10.93
CA ILE A 99 -2.99 -14.56 -10.49
C ILE A 99 -3.28 -13.37 -9.59
N GLN A 100 -2.66 -13.32 -8.42
CA GLN A 100 -2.84 -12.21 -7.49
C GLN A 100 -2.17 -10.93 -7.99
N VAL A 101 -2.95 -9.86 -8.07
CA VAL A 101 -2.45 -8.48 -8.21
C VAL A 101 -2.21 -7.88 -6.82
N ALA A 102 -1.00 -7.39 -6.59
CA ALA A 102 -0.61 -6.57 -5.45
C ALA A 102 -0.36 -5.13 -5.92
N THR A 103 -1.24 -4.20 -5.61
CA THR A 103 -1.17 -2.83 -6.14
C THR A 103 -0.62 -1.85 -5.11
N HIS A 104 0.48 -1.17 -5.44
CA HIS A 104 0.96 0.01 -4.71
C HIS A 104 -0.03 1.15 -4.84
N ALA A 105 -0.54 1.63 -3.70
CA ALA A 105 -1.34 2.84 -3.61
C ALA A 105 -1.17 3.51 -2.25
N HIS A 106 -0.63 4.74 -2.24
CA HIS A 106 -0.55 5.54 -1.02
C HIS A 106 -1.73 6.50 -0.87
N GLY A 107 -2.07 7.21 -1.94
CA GLY A 107 -3.06 8.29 -1.90
C GLY A 107 -4.50 7.80 -1.89
N ASP A 108 -5.40 8.57 -1.28
CA ASP A 108 -6.83 8.25 -1.18
C ASP A 108 -7.52 8.20 -2.55
N ARG A 109 -7.18 9.10 -3.49
CA ARG A 109 -7.69 9.03 -4.87
C ARG A 109 -7.23 7.76 -5.57
N THR A 110 -5.94 7.43 -5.45
CA THR A 110 -5.39 6.19 -6.03
C THR A 110 -6.05 4.95 -5.44
N CYS A 111 -6.19 4.89 -4.11
CA CYS A 111 -6.81 3.76 -3.43
C CYS A 111 -8.26 3.56 -3.87
N GLN A 112 -9.01 4.65 -4.06
CA GLN A 112 -10.37 4.61 -4.62
C GLN A 112 -10.38 3.92 -5.99
N GLU A 113 -9.54 4.38 -6.93
CA GLU A 113 -9.49 3.85 -8.29
C GLU A 113 -9.06 2.37 -8.34
N VAL A 114 -8.15 1.97 -7.45
CA VAL A 114 -7.74 0.56 -7.32
C VAL A 114 -8.87 -0.31 -6.79
N VAL A 115 -9.60 0.13 -5.76
CA VAL A 115 -10.76 -0.60 -5.23
C VAL A 115 -11.86 -0.67 -6.30
N ASP A 116 -12.11 0.41 -7.05
CA ASP A 116 -13.06 0.44 -8.16
C ASP A 116 -12.70 -0.58 -9.26
N ALA A 117 -11.42 -0.65 -9.63
CA ALA A 117 -10.95 -1.61 -10.63
C ALA A 117 -11.12 -3.06 -10.14
N TYR A 118 -10.74 -3.38 -8.91
CA TYR A 118 -10.92 -4.72 -8.33
C TYR A 118 -12.40 -5.11 -8.27
N GLU A 119 -13.27 -4.23 -7.76
CA GLU A 119 -14.71 -4.49 -7.67
C GLU A 119 -15.32 -4.74 -9.06
N LYS A 120 -14.97 -3.90 -10.04
CA LYS A 120 -15.45 -4.03 -11.42
C LYS A 120 -15.03 -5.36 -12.03
N VAL A 121 -13.76 -5.75 -11.87
CA VAL A 121 -13.25 -7.03 -12.38
C VAL A 121 -13.96 -8.21 -11.72
N MET A 122 -14.10 -8.22 -10.40
CA MET A 122 -14.78 -9.30 -9.67
C MET A 122 -16.26 -9.44 -10.05
N LYS A 123 -16.92 -8.32 -10.41
CA LYS A 123 -18.31 -8.32 -10.88
C LYS A 123 -18.45 -8.87 -12.31
N ASP A 124 -17.54 -8.42 -13.20
CA ASP A 124 -17.60 -8.70 -14.63
C ASP A 124 -17.09 -10.12 -14.96
N CYS A 125 -16.08 -10.61 -14.24
CA CYS A 125 -15.50 -11.93 -14.48
C CYS A 125 -16.38 -13.04 -13.90
N LYS A 126 -16.69 -14.05 -14.73
CA LYS A 126 -17.46 -15.24 -14.31
C LYS A 126 -16.59 -16.46 -14.04
N THR A 127 -15.30 -16.38 -14.39
CA THR A 127 -14.32 -17.41 -14.06
C THR A 127 -14.21 -17.53 -12.54
N PRO A 128 -14.49 -18.70 -11.94
CA PRO A 128 -14.25 -18.90 -10.52
C PRO A 128 -12.76 -18.72 -10.23
N THR A 129 -12.46 -17.97 -9.17
CA THR A 129 -11.10 -17.74 -8.74
C THR A 129 -11.05 -17.63 -7.22
N ASP A 130 -10.02 -18.23 -6.64
CA ASP A 130 -9.73 -18.15 -5.21
C ASP A 130 -8.76 -16.98 -4.90
N VAL A 131 -8.51 -16.11 -5.89
CA VAL A 131 -7.52 -15.06 -5.78
C VAL A 131 -7.99 -13.97 -4.82
N ARG A 132 -7.12 -13.63 -3.88
CA ARG A 132 -7.32 -12.48 -3.00
C ARG A 132 -6.43 -11.33 -3.46
N HIS A 133 -6.93 -10.35 -4.19
CA HIS A 133 -6.11 -9.17 -4.52
C HIS A 133 -5.70 -8.39 -3.27
N ARG A 134 -4.60 -7.63 -3.36
CA ARG A 134 -4.04 -6.89 -2.23
C ARG A 134 -3.61 -5.48 -2.61
N ILE A 135 -3.79 -4.54 -1.70
CA ILE A 135 -3.31 -3.17 -1.82
C ILE A 135 -2.12 -3.00 -0.88
N GLU A 136 -1.06 -2.37 -1.38
CA GLU A 136 0.18 -2.10 -0.66
C GLU A 136 0.22 -0.66 -0.17
N HIS A 137 0.89 -0.47 0.95
CA HIS A 137 1.12 0.78 1.67
C HIS A 137 -0.14 1.36 2.33
N CYS A 138 -1.23 1.54 1.58
CA CYS A 138 -2.54 1.96 2.11
C CYS A 138 -2.45 3.24 2.98
N GLY A 139 -1.57 4.17 2.61
CA GLY A 139 -1.16 5.28 3.47
C GLY A 139 -2.33 6.18 3.89
N LEU A 140 -3.15 6.60 2.91
CA LEU A 140 -4.25 7.54 3.11
C LEU A 140 -5.62 6.94 2.80
N MET A 141 -5.78 5.62 2.82
CA MET A 141 -7.10 5.02 2.64
C MET A 141 -8.11 5.62 3.63
N THR A 142 -9.31 5.97 3.16
CA THR A 142 -10.39 6.43 4.04
C THR A 142 -11.06 5.23 4.73
N PRO A 143 -11.76 5.43 5.86
CA PRO A 143 -12.52 4.36 6.50
C PRO A 143 -13.52 3.69 5.55
N GLU A 144 -14.18 4.46 4.69
CA GLU A 144 -15.14 3.97 3.70
C GLU A 144 -14.45 3.09 2.64
N GLN A 145 -13.27 3.48 2.18
CA GLN A 145 -12.47 2.71 1.24
C GLN A 145 -12.00 1.39 1.86
N ILE A 146 -11.55 1.41 3.12
CA ILE A 146 -11.17 0.20 3.87
C ILE A 146 -12.37 -0.73 4.04
N ALA A 147 -13.53 -0.20 4.47
CA ALA A 147 -14.75 -0.97 4.65
C ALA A 147 -15.19 -1.65 3.35
N ARG A 148 -15.10 -0.92 2.22
CA ARG A 148 -15.43 -1.48 0.90
C ARG A 148 -14.41 -2.53 0.47
N ALA A 149 -13.11 -2.28 0.65
CA ALA A 149 -12.07 -3.25 0.33
C ALA A 149 -12.24 -4.55 1.15
N ALA A 150 -12.58 -4.45 2.43
CA ALA A 150 -12.85 -5.58 3.31
C ALA A 150 -14.04 -6.43 2.83
N LYS A 151 -15.15 -5.79 2.43
CA LYS A 151 -16.33 -6.48 1.87
C LYS A 151 -16.02 -7.26 0.59
N LEU A 152 -15.06 -6.78 -0.20
CA LEU A 152 -14.57 -7.43 -1.41
C LEU A 152 -13.47 -8.47 -1.12
N ASN A 153 -13.16 -8.73 0.15
CA ASN A 153 -12.07 -9.60 0.58
C ASN A 153 -10.71 -9.17 -0.02
N ILE A 154 -10.52 -7.88 -0.31
CA ILE A 154 -9.21 -7.34 -0.72
C ILE A 154 -8.32 -7.25 0.52
N ALA A 155 -7.10 -7.79 0.44
CA ALA A 155 -6.13 -7.67 1.52
C ALA A 155 -5.43 -6.30 1.52
N MET A 156 -5.00 -5.84 2.69
CA MET A 156 -4.31 -4.56 2.85
C MET A 156 -2.97 -4.74 3.57
N SER A 157 -1.89 -4.30 2.96
CA SER A 157 -0.54 -4.38 3.53
C SER A 157 -0.08 -2.97 3.89
N PHE A 158 -0.19 -2.59 5.16
CA PHE A 158 0.03 -1.22 5.64
C PHE A 158 1.52 -0.89 5.82
N PHE A 159 1.92 0.30 5.38
CA PHE A 159 3.26 0.83 5.56
C PHE A 159 3.32 1.88 6.68
N VAL A 160 3.52 1.42 7.91
CA VAL A 160 3.44 2.24 9.13
C VAL A 160 4.66 3.13 9.34
N ASP A 161 5.81 2.82 8.75
CA ASP A 161 7.07 3.53 9.03
C ASP A 161 7.08 4.99 8.56
N HIS A 162 6.26 5.35 7.57
CA HIS A 162 6.08 6.76 7.21
C HIS A 162 5.60 7.59 8.40
N LEU A 163 4.73 7.03 9.24
CA LEU A 163 4.31 7.69 10.48
C LEU A 163 5.48 7.79 11.47
N TYR A 164 6.27 6.72 11.61
CA TYR A 164 7.42 6.72 12.51
C TYR A 164 8.48 7.77 12.13
N TYR A 165 8.75 7.93 10.83
CA TYR A 165 9.84 8.80 10.35
C TYR A 165 9.39 10.22 10.01
N TYR A 166 8.15 10.41 9.55
CA TYR A 166 7.74 11.64 8.88
C TYR A 166 6.46 12.27 9.44
N ALA A 167 5.90 11.80 10.57
CA ALA A 167 4.64 12.36 11.06
C ALA A 167 4.69 13.89 11.29
N THR A 168 5.80 14.44 11.79
CA THR A 168 5.93 15.90 11.96
C THR A 168 5.85 16.66 10.63
N SER A 169 6.64 16.26 9.63
CA SER A 169 6.63 16.93 8.33
C SER A 169 5.33 16.66 7.57
N TYR A 170 4.73 15.49 7.73
CA TYR A 170 3.40 15.20 7.18
C TYR A 170 2.36 16.14 7.78
N THR A 171 2.42 16.37 9.09
CA THR A 171 1.49 17.24 9.81
C THR A 171 1.66 18.70 9.42
N ASN A 172 2.89 19.21 9.40
CA ASN A 172 3.14 20.65 9.28
C ASN A 172 3.33 21.11 7.84
N ASP A 173 3.89 20.24 6.98
CA ASP A 173 4.50 20.68 5.73
C ASP A 173 3.91 20.04 4.48
N ILE A 174 3.36 18.81 4.57
CA ILE A 174 3.00 18.01 3.39
C ILE A 174 1.51 17.74 3.29
N LEU A 175 0.88 17.23 4.35
CA LEU A 175 -0.50 16.73 4.33
C LEU A 175 -1.45 17.51 5.24
N GLY A 176 -0.95 18.05 6.36
CA GLY A 176 -1.81 18.61 7.40
C GLY A 176 -2.17 17.58 8.48
N PRO A 177 -2.66 18.07 9.65
CA PRO A 177 -2.90 17.23 10.82
C PRO A 177 -3.98 16.16 10.59
N GLU A 178 -5.07 16.49 9.91
CA GLU A 178 -6.18 15.55 9.68
C GLU A 178 -5.74 14.31 8.91
N ARG A 179 -5.13 14.52 7.72
CA ARG A 179 -4.62 13.43 6.87
C ARG A 179 -3.48 12.66 7.52
N THR A 180 -2.64 13.32 8.31
CA THR A 180 -1.55 12.64 9.04
C THR A 180 -2.08 11.76 10.16
N ASN A 181 -3.07 12.23 10.92
CA ASN A 181 -3.70 11.43 11.97
C ASN A 181 -4.35 10.16 11.38
N ARG A 182 -4.96 10.26 10.19
CA ARG A 182 -5.56 9.12 9.48
C ARG A 182 -4.56 8.18 8.81
N TRP A 183 -3.27 8.48 8.81
CA TRP A 183 -2.28 7.66 8.08
C TRP A 183 -2.30 6.19 8.55
N THR A 184 -2.44 5.24 7.62
CA THR A 184 -2.57 3.79 7.88
C THR A 184 -3.62 3.47 8.95
N PRO A 185 -4.93 3.56 8.65
CA PRO A 185 -5.99 3.39 9.64
C PRO A 185 -6.28 1.91 9.97
N ILE A 186 -5.34 1.25 10.67
CA ILE A 186 -5.35 -0.21 10.91
C ILE A 186 -6.56 -0.66 11.72
N SER A 187 -6.98 0.08 12.75
CA SER A 187 -8.15 -0.28 13.57
C SER A 187 -9.41 -0.49 12.72
N VAL A 188 -9.61 0.35 11.70
CA VAL A 188 -10.75 0.28 10.78
C VAL A 188 -10.71 -1.00 9.95
N ALA A 189 -9.50 -1.42 9.53
CA ALA A 189 -9.33 -2.68 8.81
C ALA A 189 -9.67 -3.88 9.72
N THR A 190 -9.27 -3.84 11.00
CA THR A 190 -9.65 -4.84 12.00
C THR A 190 -11.16 -4.87 12.24
N GLU A 191 -11.79 -3.71 12.46
CA GLU A 191 -13.24 -3.59 12.73
C GLU A 191 -14.08 -4.18 11.59
N HIS A 192 -13.66 -3.97 10.34
CA HIS A 192 -14.34 -4.54 9.17
C HIS A 192 -13.92 -5.97 8.82
N GLY A 193 -13.12 -6.63 9.68
CA GLY A 193 -12.69 -8.02 9.48
C GLY A 193 -11.77 -8.22 8.28
N ALA A 194 -11.08 -7.18 7.83
CA ALA A 194 -10.18 -7.25 6.70
C ALA A 194 -8.97 -8.15 6.99
N LYS A 195 -8.43 -8.76 5.94
CA LYS A 195 -7.13 -9.43 6.01
C LYS A 195 -6.05 -8.39 5.80
N TRP A 196 -5.32 -8.05 6.86
CA TRP A 196 -4.26 -7.06 6.78
C TRP A 196 -2.92 -7.54 7.32
N THR A 197 -1.85 -6.90 6.86
CA THR A 197 -0.47 -7.09 7.31
C THR A 197 0.21 -5.73 7.48
N ILE A 198 1.36 -5.69 8.16
CA ILE A 198 2.26 -4.53 8.19
C ILE A 198 3.60 -4.91 7.56
N HIS A 199 4.25 -3.97 6.87
CA HIS A 199 5.56 -4.19 6.25
C HIS A 199 6.51 -2.99 6.46
N GLN A 200 7.81 -3.22 6.28
CA GLN A 200 8.87 -2.20 6.40
C GLN A 200 9.31 -1.65 5.04
N ASP A 201 8.85 -2.27 3.95
CA ASP A 201 9.26 -1.94 2.57
C ASP A 201 10.80 -1.85 2.43
N HIS A 202 11.52 -2.76 3.07
CA HIS A 202 12.98 -2.72 3.08
C HIS A 202 13.52 -2.85 1.64
N PRO A 203 14.51 -2.04 1.21
CA PRO A 203 15.39 -1.18 2.01
C PRO A 203 15.03 0.33 2.03
N THR A 204 13.74 0.70 1.95
CA THR A 204 13.30 2.10 1.97
C THR A 204 13.91 2.93 3.12
N TYR A 205 14.21 2.30 4.25
CA TYR A 205 14.97 2.91 5.35
C TYR A 205 16.32 2.21 5.59
N PRO A 206 17.38 2.97 5.91
CA PRO A 206 18.71 2.42 6.15
C PRO A 206 18.74 1.55 7.42
N GLY A 207 19.62 0.57 7.42
CA GLY A 207 19.83 -0.35 8.54
C GLY A 207 19.19 -1.72 8.32
N HIS A 208 19.02 -2.47 9.42
CA HIS A 208 18.44 -3.81 9.37
C HIS A 208 16.91 -3.78 9.41
N ALA A 209 16.26 -4.86 8.95
CA ALA A 209 14.82 -5.03 9.13
C ALA A 209 14.45 -5.04 10.61
N ARG A 210 13.43 -4.24 11.00
CA ARG A 210 13.00 -4.06 12.40
C ARG A 210 11.51 -4.38 12.57
N PRO A 211 11.10 -5.66 12.54
CA PRO A 211 9.68 -6.04 12.66
C PRO A 211 9.02 -5.53 13.95
N PHE A 212 9.75 -5.53 15.07
CA PHE A 212 9.21 -4.99 16.34
C PHE A 212 9.03 -3.47 16.35
N ALA A 213 9.81 -2.73 15.54
CA ALA A 213 9.58 -1.29 15.38
C ALA A 213 8.27 -1.03 14.63
N ASN A 214 7.98 -1.85 13.61
CA ASN A 214 6.69 -1.85 12.90
C ASN A 214 5.51 -2.07 13.85
N ILE A 215 5.57 -3.13 14.66
CA ILE A 215 4.54 -3.45 15.66
C ILE A 215 4.38 -2.27 16.63
N LYS A 216 5.50 -1.76 17.16
CA LYS A 216 5.47 -0.60 18.05
C LYS A 216 4.76 0.59 17.40
N THR A 217 5.13 0.97 16.17
CA THR A 217 4.50 2.08 15.47
C THR A 217 3.02 1.86 15.23
N ALA A 218 2.60 0.64 14.86
CA ALA A 218 1.18 0.31 14.67
C ALA A 218 0.34 0.44 15.96
N VAL A 219 0.94 0.09 17.11
CA VAL A 219 0.28 0.11 18.42
C VAL A 219 0.31 1.50 19.07
N THR A 220 1.46 2.18 19.02
CA THR A 220 1.64 3.46 19.72
C THR A 220 1.32 4.66 18.86
N ARG A 221 1.45 4.54 17.53
CA ARG A 221 1.26 5.64 16.56
C ARG A 221 2.07 6.89 16.89
N THR A 222 3.30 6.68 17.35
CA THR A 222 4.25 7.74 17.74
C THR A 222 5.43 7.79 16.77
N GLN A 223 5.98 8.99 16.53
CA GLN A 223 7.18 9.14 15.70
C GLN A 223 8.48 8.82 16.47
N ARG A 224 9.59 8.74 15.71
CA ARG A 224 10.95 8.46 16.21
C ARG A 224 11.43 9.49 17.22
N ASP A 225 11.29 10.77 16.86
CA ASP A 225 11.98 11.87 17.56
C ASP A 225 11.12 12.52 18.66
N ASP A 226 9.82 12.19 18.69
CA ASP A 226 8.90 12.57 19.77
C ASP A 226 7.95 11.39 20.08
N PRO A 227 8.30 10.55 21.06
CA PRO A 227 7.47 9.42 21.45
C PRO A 227 6.26 9.82 22.31
N LYS A 228 6.05 11.11 22.60
CA LYS A 228 4.92 11.58 23.43
C LYS A 228 3.72 11.99 22.60
N THR A 229 3.94 12.42 21.35
CA THR A 229 2.85 12.79 20.44
C THR A 229 2.30 11.55 19.75
N VAL A 230 1.01 11.30 19.96
CA VAL A 230 0.24 10.22 19.34
C VAL A 230 -0.56 10.79 18.17
N TYR A 231 -0.44 10.18 17.00
CA TYR A 231 -1.14 10.62 15.79
C TYR A 231 -2.32 9.71 15.50
N GLY A 232 -3.56 10.23 15.56
CA GLY A 232 -4.79 9.48 15.31
C GLY A 232 -4.92 8.22 16.17
N GLU A 233 -5.06 8.39 17.48
CA GLU A 233 -5.14 7.29 18.45
C GLU A 233 -6.23 6.26 18.10
N GLU A 234 -7.34 6.71 17.53
CA GLU A 234 -8.47 5.90 17.07
C GLU A 234 -8.09 4.88 15.99
N TYR A 235 -6.94 5.06 15.34
CA TYR A 235 -6.47 4.26 14.21
C TYR A 235 -5.41 3.19 14.56
N LYS A 236 -5.13 2.98 15.86
CA LYS A 236 -4.10 2.04 16.33
C LYS A 236 -4.54 0.57 16.22
N ALA A 237 -3.58 -0.31 16.01
CA ALA A 237 -3.79 -1.74 16.25
C ALA A 237 -3.64 -2.04 17.75
N THR A 238 -4.28 -3.10 18.24
CA THR A 238 -3.90 -3.68 19.54
C THR A 238 -2.60 -4.48 19.42
N LEU A 239 -1.93 -4.76 20.54
CA LEU A 239 -0.70 -5.58 20.51
C LEU A 239 -0.96 -7.01 20.04
N ASN A 240 -2.15 -7.57 20.26
CA ASN A 240 -2.49 -8.91 19.80
C ASN A 240 -2.84 -8.95 18.30
N GLU A 241 -3.27 -7.82 17.77
CA GLU A 241 -3.56 -7.64 16.34
C GLU A 241 -2.29 -7.47 15.51
N ALA A 242 -1.30 -6.73 16.02
CA ALA A 242 -0.04 -6.39 15.35
C ALA A 242 1.02 -7.49 15.44
#